data_AF-E9DGY5-F1
#
_entry.id   AF-E9DGY5-F1
#
_cell.length_a   1.000
_cell.length_b   1.000
_cell.length_c   1.000
_cell.angle_alpha   90.00
_cell.angle_beta   90.00
_cell.angle_gamma   90.00
#
_symmetry.space_group_name_H-M   'P 1'
#
loop_
_entity.id
_entity.type
_entity.pdbx_description
1 polymer ?
#
loop_
_entity_poly.entity_id
_entity_poly.type
_entity_poly.pdbx_seq_one_letter_code
_entity_poly.pdbx_strand_id
1 'polypeptide(L)'
;MIISSRRDPYGMAVRRTHTPGSLRLAPLVLRVPFINSPLPSPSLPSTFPPRAPRSSDLRVLKPWWRLSLILGCCLTVTWLTFSIWHIEGAAVACQSHGENASESFGSNTLPDTPGPIMIKDEKGRTRWTVSIPPDHILPLSPSTYARICMETWDLAAHVSLITNIKSRTINGQLYGFHYQDKNFIDIVDAQELGLLPSNYPTQFPAKTMAGLGRQEHSTEDLPPCKKSLTFVLESDDAGFGVALMGLWMAYGLAKEEGRAFFIDDSNWAYGKYTTYFKAPPLPTCHPPFMSQRIPCPLQARHLLVSPSTFRWMFNKNFSERFESRHKTGVDRQKPIFSLLRTGYENLFLLSDTDNAFYRKRIMQLRTDRQGVQVGIHIRRGDCHPLEFQYENSYIPLDVYTQRAEELVKSLTAQSLSQSAKNTTIVASDDPDVYLAPEMRHVRKAQSYISLISKSTLGAASATPRQPVDTNSGWEGGFFNGLFWSLGSPFSRPRRSDSPPPSKYPTSLSSSSGTTHPLSGQSADTSTFPSDDDQLHLQSLDNALRLREFVGRAYILDLAVLGSSDAIVCGVSSVTCRLLGVILGWERAIGQKRWKNVDGPLDWQSFIW
;
A
#
# COMPACT_ATOMS: atom_id res chain seq x y z
N MET A 1 3.92 60.76 -24.41
CA MET A 1 4.43 61.35 -25.67
C MET A 1 5.29 60.30 -26.33
N ILE A 2 4.81 59.83 -27.48
CA ILE A 2 5.37 58.78 -28.33
C ILE A 2 6.23 59.46 -29.40
N ILE A 3 7.31 58.84 -29.86
CA ILE A 3 7.71 58.74 -31.28
C ILE A 3 8.90 57.77 -31.40
N SER A 4 8.78 56.85 -32.37
CA SER A 4 9.83 56.31 -33.26
C SER A 4 9.60 54.80 -33.43
N SER A 5 9.03 54.29 -34.53
CA SER A 5 9.41 54.30 -35.95
C SER A 5 10.06 52.97 -36.37
N ARG A 6 9.39 52.34 -37.35
CA ARG A 6 9.68 51.10 -38.10
C ARG A 6 11.11 50.97 -38.63
N ARG A 7 11.58 49.72 -38.79
CA ARG A 7 11.78 49.03 -40.09
C ARG A 7 12.45 47.64 -39.91
N ASP A 8 11.78 46.61 -40.42
CA ASP A 8 12.37 45.39 -41.03
C ASP A 8 12.66 45.70 -42.52
N PRO A 9 13.63 45.05 -43.22
CA PRO A 9 13.44 43.67 -43.74
C PRO A 9 14.72 42.82 -44.02
N TYR A 10 14.49 41.59 -44.54
CA TYR A 10 15.39 40.51 -45.04
C TYR A 10 15.86 39.49 -43.96
N GLY A 11 15.66 38.16 -44.05
CA GLY A 11 15.20 37.25 -45.11
C GLY A 11 16.33 36.30 -45.57
N MET A 12 16.26 35.00 -45.22
CA MET A 12 16.71 33.78 -45.96
C MET A 12 16.85 32.60 -44.97
N ALA A 13 16.04 31.53 -45.01
CA ALA A 13 15.93 30.42 -45.98
C ALA A 13 16.83 29.21 -45.63
N VAL A 14 16.21 28.05 -45.35
CA VAL A 14 16.89 26.73 -45.36
C VAL A 14 16.13 25.76 -46.26
N ARG A 15 16.86 25.27 -47.27
CA ARG A 15 16.53 24.26 -48.28
C ARG A 15 16.21 22.89 -47.66
N ARG A 16 15.24 22.18 -48.24
CA ARG A 16 15.25 20.71 -48.32
C ARG A 16 15.25 20.30 -49.78
N THR A 17 16.21 19.45 -50.14
CA THR A 17 16.36 18.84 -51.46
C THR A 17 15.59 17.51 -51.52
N HIS A 18 14.93 17.29 -52.65
CA HIS A 18 14.31 16.04 -53.08
C HIS A 18 15.30 15.17 -53.87
N THR A 19 15.16 13.86 -53.82
CA THR A 19 15.25 12.97 -55.01
C THR A 19 14.51 11.63 -54.77
N PRO A 20 14.06 10.93 -55.84
CA PRO A 20 12.85 10.10 -55.82
C PRO A 20 13.01 8.64 -56.32
N GLY A 21 11.95 7.85 -56.15
CA GLY A 21 11.62 6.66 -56.94
C GLY A 21 11.56 5.36 -56.11
N SER A 22 10.61 4.43 -56.28
CA SER A 22 9.35 4.37 -57.04
C SER A 22 8.61 3.08 -56.59
N LEU A 23 7.27 3.13 -56.50
CA LEU A 23 6.29 2.07 -56.86
C LEU A 23 6.33 0.73 -56.04
N ARG A 24 5.27 0.12 -55.49
CA ARG A 24 3.85 -0.02 -55.88
C ARG A 24 2.94 -0.49 -54.72
N LEU A 25 1.68 0.00 -54.79
CA LEU A 25 0.36 -0.59 -54.46
C LEU A 25 0.00 -1.16 -53.06
N ALA A 26 -0.92 -0.42 -52.40
CA ALA A 26 -2.23 -0.79 -51.80
C ALA A 26 -2.30 -1.87 -50.68
N PRO A 27 -3.17 -1.73 -49.64
CA PRO A 27 -4.57 -1.26 -49.73
C PRO A 27 -5.09 -0.23 -48.69
N LEU A 28 -6.28 0.26 -49.05
CA LEU A 28 -7.33 1.07 -48.39
C LEU A 28 -7.81 0.46 -47.04
N VAL A 29 -8.51 1.08 -46.07
CA VAL A 29 -9.14 2.39 -45.73
C VAL A 29 -9.71 2.18 -44.30
N LEU A 30 -9.64 3.11 -43.34
CA LEU A 30 -10.74 4.04 -42.99
C LEU A 30 -10.23 5.11 -42.00
N ARG A 31 -10.22 6.37 -42.45
CA ARG A 31 -9.94 7.56 -41.63
C ARG A 31 -11.26 8.30 -41.36
N VAL A 32 -11.48 8.65 -40.11
CA VAL A 32 -12.47 9.64 -39.66
C VAL A 32 -11.85 11.05 -39.78
N PRO A 33 -12.54 12.07 -40.31
CA PRO A 33 -11.97 13.39 -40.54
C PRO A 33 -12.14 14.35 -39.36
N PHE A 34 -11.08 15.08 -39.01
CA PHE A 34 -11.15 16.34 -38.27
C PHE A 34 -11.40 17.49 -39.24
N ILE A 35 -12.37 18.35 -38.94
CA ILE A 35 -12.61 19.63 -39.62
C ILE A 35 -12.14 20.76 -38.69
N ASN A 36 -11.22 21.58 -39.20
CA ASN A 36 -10.84 22.90 -38.70
C ASN A 36 -11.28 23.95 -39.72
N SER A 37 -11.68 25.14 -39.25
CA SER A 37 -11.40 26.51 -39.75
C SER A 37 -12.53 27.49 -39.32
N PRO A 38 -12.33 28.83 -39.29
CA PRO A 38 -11.37 29.60 -38.49
C PRO A 38 -12.02 30.86 -37.82
N LEU A 39 -11.22 31.64 -37.08
CA LEU A 39 -11.55 32.91 -36.40
C LEU A 39 -11.82 34.10 -37.36
N PRO A 40 -12.55 35.13 -36.88
CA PRO A 40 -12.18 36.52 -37.20
C PRO A 40 -12.17 37.47 -35.97
N SER A 41 -11.32 38.50 -36.06
CA SER A 41 -11.19 39.66 -35.18
C SER A 41 -11.95 40.90 -35.76
N PRO A 42 -11.80 42.15 -35.27
CA PRO A 42 -12.71 42.85 -34.35
C PRO A 42 -13.24 44.22 -34.87
N SER A 43 -14.22 44.86 -34.21
CA SER A 43 -14.23 46.33 -33.93
C SER A 43 -15.57 46.89 -33.38
N LEU A 44 -15.49 47.43 -32.15
CA LEU A 44 -15.95 48.74 -31.61
C LEU A 44 -17.45 49.21 -31.63
N PRO A 45 -17.83 50.14 -30.72
CA PRO A 45 -19.19 50.29 -30.18
C PRO A 45 -19.90 51.64 -30.51
N SER A 46 -21.23 51.71 -30.31
CA SER A 46 -21.98 52.97 -30.13
C SER A 46 -23.25 52.70 -29.30
N THR A 47 -23.34 53.15 -28.05
CA THR A 47 -24.09 54.35 -27.57
C THR A 47 -25.55 54.45 -28.06
N PHE A 48 -26.53 54.19 -27.17
CA PHE A 48 -27.80 54.91 -26.89
C PHE A 48 -28.81 54.01 -26.11
N PRO A 49 -29.74 54.58 -25.30
CA PRO A 49 -30.19 54.03 -24.01
C PRO A 49 -31.51 53.20 -24.08
N PRO A 50 -31.96 52.57 -22.97
CA PRO A 50 -32.91 51.46 -23.00
C PRO A 50 -34.36 51.91 -23.10
N ARG A 51 -35.16 51.19 -23.91
CA ARG A 51 -36.63 51.30 -23.89
C ARG A 51 -37.22 50.31 -22.89
N ALA A 52 -37.93 50.86 -21.91
CA ALA A 52 -38.77 50.10 -20.97
C ALA A 52 -39.93 49.40 -21.69
N PRO A 53 -40.31 48.17 -21.29
CA PRO A 53 -41.58 47.59 -21.70
C PRO A 53 -42.72 48.10 -20.82
N ARG A 54 -43.83 48.40 -21.50
CA ARG A 54 -45.10 48.93 -20.99
C ARG A 54 -45.81 47.94 -20.06
N SER A 55 -46.49 48.52 -19.07
CA SER A 55 -47.55 47.92 -18.28
C SER A 55 -48.74 47.51 -19.14
N SER A 56 -49.20 46.28 -18.99
CA SER A 56 -50.58 45.89 -19.29
C SER A 56 -51.16 45.11 -18.12
N ASP A 57 -52.33 45.57 -17.66
CA ASP A 57 -53.15 44.99 -16.62
C ASP A 57 -53.41 43.49 -16.84
N LEU A 58 -53.04 42.68 -15.84
CA LEU A 58 -53.57 41.32 -15.67
C LEU A 58 -54.22 41.22 -14.28
N ARG A 59 -55.31 41.96 -14.11
CA ARG A 59 -56.37 41.54 -13.19
C ARG A 59 -57.13 40.42 -13.90
N VAL A 60 -57.41 39.35 -13.15
CA VAL A 60 -58.01 38.06 -13.58
C VAL A 60 -57.01 36.96 -13.97
N LEU A 61 -56.07 36.61 -13.09
CA LEU A 61 -55.44 35.26 -13.05
C LEU A 61 -55.05 34.82 -11.62
N LYS A 62 -55.69 35.39 -10.59
CA LYS A 62 -55.35 35.11 -9.18
C LYS A 62 -55.88 33.79 -8.57
N PRO A 63 -56.99 33.17 -9.04
CA PRO A 63 -57.42 31.88 -8.47
C PRO A 63 -56.66 30.68 -9.06
N TRP A 64 -56.16 30.77 -10.30
CA TRP A 64 -55.50 29.66 -11.00
C TRP A 64 -54.06 29.44 -10.51
N TRP A 65 -53.37 30.52 -10.14
CA TRP A 65 -52.03 30.43 -9.57
C TRP A 65 -52.01 29.78 -8.18
N ARG A 66 -53.05 30.03 -7.36
CA ARG A 66 -53.19 29.39 -6.04
C ARG A 66 -53.54 27.91 -6.15
N LEU A 67 -54.40 27.53 -7.09
CA LEU A 67 -54.71 26.13 -7.39
C LEU A 67 -53.49 25.38 -7.93
N SER A 68 -52.71 25.99 -8.82
CA SER A 68 -51.46 25.39 -9.33
C SER A 68 -50.41 25.18 -8.22
N LEU A 69 -50.28 26.14 -7.29
CA LEU A 69 -49.39 26.01 -6.13
C LEU A 69 -49.82 24.89 -5.18
N ILE A 70 -51.12 24.75 -4.92
CA ILE A 70 -51.66 23.68 -4.07
C ILE A 70 -51.50 22.32 -4.76
N LEU A 71 -51.80 22.22 -6.05
CA LEU A 71 -51.61 20.98 -6.82
C LEU A 71 -50.13 20.58 -6.88
N GLY A 72 -49.22 21.55 -7.05
CA GLY A 72 -47.77 21.34 -7.01
C GLY A 72 -47.28 20.89 -5.63
N CYS A 73 -47.80 21.47 -4.55
CA CYS A 73 -47.49 21.02 -3.19
C CYS A 73 -48.02 19.60 -2.93
N CYS A 74 -49.24 19.27 -3.36
CA CYS A 74 -49.77 17.92 -3.21
C CYS A 74 -48.95 16.91 -4.02
N LEU A 75 -48.58 17.23 -5.26
CA LEU A 75 -47.76 16.36 -6.11
C LEU A 75 -46.36 16.14 -5.53
N THR A 76 -45.72 17.18 -4.99
CA THR A 76 -44.41 17.05 -4.34
C THR A 76 -44.47 16.25 -3.05
N VAL A 77 -45.51 16.43 -2.23
CA VAL A 77 -45.73 15.60 -1.03
C VAL A 77 -45.99 14.14 -1.43
N THR A 78 -46.82 13.88 -2.44
CA THR A 78 -47.04 12.51 -2.92
C THR A 78 -45.78 11.89 -3.52
N TRP A 79 -44.95 12.68 -4.21
CA TRP A 79 -43.68 12.21 -4.77
C TRP A 79 -42.65 11.92 -3.67
N LEU A 80 -42.59 12.75 -2.62
CA LEU A 80 -41.75 12.52 -1.46
C LEU A 80 -42.21 11.29 -0.66
N THR A 81 -43.51 11.11 -0.42
CA THR A 81 -44.03 9.93 0.27
C THR A 81 -43.85 8.67 -0.58
N PHE A 82 -44.12 8.71 -1.89
CA PHE A 82 -43.92 7.56 -2.77
C PHE A 82 -42.44 7.20 -2.93
N SER A 83 -41.54 8.19 -2.92
CA SER A 83 -40.09 7.97 -2.92
C SER A 83 -39.61 7.35 -1.59
N ILE A 84 -40.17 7.73 -0.45
CA ILE A 84 -39.84 7.10 0.85
C ILE A 84 -40.28 5.63 0.86
N TRP A 85 -41.47 5.31 0.35
CA TRP A 85 -41.96 3.93 0.25
C TRP A 85 -41.16 3.09 -0.77
N HIS A 86 -40.68 3.68 -1.87
CA HIS A 86 -39.76 2.98 -2.79
C HIS A 86 -38.33 2.85 -2.26
N ILE A 87 -37.87 3.76 -1.40
CA ILE A 87 -36.58 3.63 -0.71
C ILE A 87 -36.64 2.54 0.37
N GLU A 88 -37.77 2.36 1.06
CA GLU A 88 -37.95 1.21 1.97
C GLU A 88 -37.98 -0.13 1.21
N GLY A 89 -38.52 -0.17 -0.02
CA GLY A 89 -38.43 -1.36 -0.89
C GLY A 89 -37.05 -1.60 -1.52
N ALA A 90 -36.28 -0.54 -1.80
CA ALA A 90 -34.95 -0.63 -2.40
C ALA A 90 -33.81 -0.80 -1.38
N ALA A 91 -34.02 -0.40 -0.12
CA ALA A 91 -33.09 -0.68 0.98
C ALA A 91 -33.03 -2.18 1.32
N VAL A 92 -34.03 -2.96 0.92
CA VAL A 92 -34.07 -4.43 1.04
C VAL A 92 -33.38 -5.13 -0.15
N ALA A 93 -33.07 -4.41 -1.24
CA ALA A 93 -32.53 -5.01 -2.47
C ALA A 93 -31.01 -4.82 -2.68
N CYS A 94 -30.30 -4.17 -1.76
CA CYS A 94 -28.83 -4.23 -1.68
C CYS A 94 -28.36 -5.28 -0.66
N GLN A 95 -28.99 -6.47 -0.67
CA GLN A 95 -28.39 -7.71 -0.18
C GLN A 95 -27.96 -8.51 -1.41
N SER A 96 -26.93 -8.02 -2.12
CA SER A 96 -26.29 -8.83 -3.15
C SER A 96 -25.36 -9.83 -2.47
N HIS A 97 -25.75 -11.10 -2.54
CA HIS A 97 -24.86 -12.26 -2.62
C HIS A 97 -23.62 -12.24 -1.73
N GLY A 98 -23.84 -12.57 -0.47
CA GLY A 98 -22.83 -13.10 0.45
C GLY A 98 -23.46 -14.22 1.25
N GLU A 99 -23.86 -15.30 0.58
CA GLU A 99 -24.11 -16.58 1.27
C GLU A 99 -22.86 -16.91 2.09
N ASN A 100 -23.08 -17.21 3.38
CA ASN A 100 -22.14 -17.65 4.42
C ASN A 100 -21.79 -16.64 5.53
N ALA A 101 -22.56 -15.56 5.72
CA ALA A 101 -22.64 -14.97 7.06
C ALA A 101 -23.40 -15.96 7.95
N SER A 102 -22.66 -16.74 8.74
CA SER A 102 -23.22 -17.75 9.63
C SER A 102 -23.97 -17.05 10.77
N GLU A 103 -25.27 -16.77 10.58
CA GLU A 103 -26.19 -16.47 11.67
C GLU A 103 -26.35 -17.74 12.51
N SER A 104 -25.48 -17.92 13.52
CA SER A 104 -25.64 -18.99 14.51
C SER A 104 -26.79 -18.64 15.45
N PHE A 105 -28.01 -18.93 14.99
CA PHE A 105 -29.15 -19.13 15.87
C PHE A 105 -29.02 -20.51 16.53
N GLY A 106 -28.55 -20.53 17.76
CA GLY A 106 -28.92 -21.58 18.72
C GLY A 106 -28.32 -22.97 18.52
N SER A 107 -27.16 -23.12 17.88
CA SER A 107 -26.35 -24.33 18.09
C SER A 107 -25.30 -24.06 19.16
N ASN A 108 -25.18 -24.95 20.16
CA ASN A 108 -24.16 -24.88 21.21
C ASN A 108 -22.73 -25.18 20.68
N THR A 109 -22.52 -25.13 19.36
CA THR A 109 -21.27 -25.47 18.68
C THR A 109 -20.65 -24.20 18.14
N LEU A 110 -19.46 -23.85 18.64
CA LEU A 110 -18.69 -22.74 18.12
C LEU A 110 -18.31 -22.99 16.65
N PRO A 111 -18.25 -21.94 15.81
CA PRO A 111 -17.83 -22.10 14.43
C PRO A 111 -16.35 -22.52 14.37
N ASP A 112 -16.04 -23.44 13.48
CA ASP A 112 -14.67 -23.87 13.18
C ASP A 112 -13.87 -22.80 12.44
N THR A 113 -14.54 -21.76 11.92
CA THR A 113 -13.88 -20.67 11.21
C THR A 113 -13.62 -19.48 12.14
N PRO A 114 -12.43 -18.85 12.06
CA PRO A 114 -12.14 -17.69 12.86
C PRO A 114 -13.02 -16.50 12.43
N GLY A 115 -13.62 -15.83 13.40
CA GLY A 115 -14.58 -14.76 13.14
C GLY A 115 -15.24 -14.19 14.40
N PRO A 116 -15.91 -13.04 14.29
CA PRO A 116 -16.67 -12.46 15.38
C PRO A 116 -17.94 -13.28 15.63
N ILE A 117 -18.28 -13.48 16.90
CA ILE A 117 -19.46 -14.24 17.33
C ILE A 117 -20.26 -13.47 18.37
N MET A 118 -21.58 -13.68 18.33
CA MET A 118 -22.50 -13.16 19.33
C MET A 118 -22.70 -14.18 20.44
N ILE A 119 -22.63 -13.75 21.70
CA ILE A 119 -22.78 -14.60 22.87
C ILE A 119 -23.79 -13.98 23.83
N LYS A 120 -24.54 -14.81 24.55
CA LYS A 120 -25.34 -14.37 25.69
C LYS A 120 -24.60 -14.68 26.98
N ASP A 121 -24.41 -13.65 27.80
CA ASP A 121 -23.90 -13.76 29.17
C ASP A 121 -24.85 -14.62 30.03
N GLU A 122 -24.38 -15.13 31.18
CA GLU A 122 -25.21 -15.90 32.14
C GLU A 122 -26.49 -15.14 32.53
N LYS A 123 -26.40 -13.80 32.53
CA LYS A 123 -27.50 -12.86 32.81
C LYS A 123 -28.44 -12.62 31.62
N GLY A 124 -28.29 -13.36 30.53
CA GLY A 124 -29.08 -13.22 29.30
C GLY A 124 -28.75 -11.98 28.47
N ARG A 125 -27.68 -11.25 28.78
CA ARG A 125 -27.27 -10.05 28.05
C ARG A 125 -26.57 -10.41 26.76
N THR A 126 -27.02 -9.85 25.65
CA THR A 126 -26.35 -9.99 24.35
C THR A 126 -25.04 -9.24 24.34
N ARG A 127 -23.96 -9.95 24.04
CA ARG A 127 -22.59 -9.45 23.93
C ARG A 127 -21.94 -10.08 22.70
N TRP A 128 -20.74 -9.63 22.36
CA TRP A 128 -19.99 -10.21 21.25
C TRP A 128 -18.50 -10.34 21.58
N THR A 129 -17.84 -11.29 20.93
CA THR A 129 -16.40 -11.52 21.02
C THR A 129 -15.88 -12.07 19.70
N VAL A 130 -14.61 -12.42 19.61
CA VAL A 130 -14.01 -13.06 18.44
C VAL A 130 -13.59 -14.47 18.82
N SER A 131 -14.02 -15.46 18.03
CA SER A 131 -13.60 -16.84 18.18
C SER A 131 -12.46 -17.12 17.21
N ILE A 132 -11.33 -17.59 17.73
CA ILE A 132 -10.25 -18.18 16.93
C ILE A 132 -10.00 -19.58 17.50
N PRO A 133 -10.11 -20.64 16.68
CA PRO A 133 -9.80 -22.00 17.11
C PRO A 133 -8.41 -22.13 17.77
N PRO A 134 -8.29 -22.89 18.87
CA PRO A 134 -7.05 -22.96 19.66
C PRO A 134 -5.93 -23.80 19.01
N ASP A 135 -6.24 -24.54 17.94
CA ASP A 135 -5.31 -25.36 17.16
C ASP A 135 -4.37 -24.53 16.25
N HIS A 136 -4.66 -23.25 16.04
CA HIS A 136 -3.80 -22.37 15.26
C HIS A 136 -2.50 -22.01 15.98
N ILE A 137 -1.39 -22.56 15.50
CA ILE A 137 -0.02 -22.28 15.98
C ILE A 137 0.64 -21.11 15.20
N LEU A 138 0.21 -20.90 13.95
CA LEU A 138 0.71 -19.89 13.02
C LEU A 138 -0.29 -18.74 12.85
N PRO A 139 0.16 -17.56 12.38
CA PRO A 139 -0.74 -16.48 11.98
C PRO A 139 -1.76 -16.94 10.94
N LEU A 140 -2.98 -16.38 11.04
CA LEU A 140 -4.00 -16.51 10.00
C LEU A 140 -3.57 -15.76 8.74
N SER A 141 -4.17 -16.10 7.60
CA SER A 141 -3.88 -15.40 6.34
C SER A 141 -4.25 -13.91 6.43
N PRO A 142 -3.55 -13.02 5.69
CA PRO A 142 -3.85 -11.59 5.67
C PRO A 142 -5.32 -11.28 5.31
N SER A 143 -5.88 -12.03 4.35
CA SER A 143 -7.28 -11.96 3.94
C SER A 143 -8.26 -12.31 5.07
N THR A 144 -7.92 -13.27 5.92
CA THR A 144 -8.73 -13.66 7.08
C THR A 144 -8.75 -12.55 8.12
N TYR A 145 -7.61 -11.90 8.41
CA TYR A 145 -7.59 -10.77 9.33
C TYR A 145 -8.42 -9.58 8.84
N ALA A 146 -8.35 -9.26 7.55
CA ALA A 146 -9.17 -8.23 6.93
C ALA A 146 -10.67 -8.55 7.07
N ARG A 147 -11.05 -9.80 6.81
CA ARG A 147 -12.43 -10.29 6.97
C ARG A 147 -12.92 -10.17 8.42
N ILE A 148 -12.13 -10.61 9.39
CA ILE A 148 -12.47 -10.48 10.82
C ILE A 148 -12.77 -9.03 11.17
N CYS A 149 -11.93 -8.09 10.74
CA CYS A 149 -12.16 -6.66 11.03
C CYS A 149 -13.42 -6.10 10.37
N MET A 150 -13.72 -6.50 9.13
CA MET A 150 -14.95 -6.13 8.44
C MET A 150 -16.19 -6.66 9.18
N GLU A 151 -16.25 -7.98 9.41
CA GLU A 151 -17.38 -8.65 10.07
C GLU A 151 -17.57 -8.14 11.51
N THR A 152 -16.48 -7.77 12.19
CA THR A 152 -16.53 -7.25 13.58
C THR A 152 -17.28 -5.93 13.67
N TRP A 153 -17.10 -5.04 12.69
CA TRP A 153 -17.81 -3.76 12.67
C TRP A 153 -19.31 -3.94 12.44
N ASP A 154 -19.67 -4.83 11.51
CA ASP A 154 -21.07 -5.15 11.22
C ASP A 154 -21.75 -5.79 12.44
N LEU A 155 -21.09 -6.75 13.09
CA LEU A 155 -21.62 -7.38 14.30
C LEU A 155 -21.75 -6.39 15.46
N ALA A 156 -20.74 -5.55 15.69
CA ALA A 156 -20.78 -4.55 16.76
C ALA A 156 -21.94 -3.55 16.55
N ALA A 157 -22.14 -3.10 15.31
CA ALA A 157 -23.27 -2.23 14.96
C ALA A 157 -24.61 -2.94 15.24
N HIS A 158 -24.74 -4.20 14.81
CA HIS A 158 -25.94 -5.00 15.01
C HIS A 158 -26.26 -5.24 16.51
N VAL A 159 -25.27 -5.61 17.33
CA VAL A 159 -25.46 -5.80 18.78
C VAL A 159 -25.82 -4.48 19.48
N SER A 160 -25.23 -3.36 19.04
CA SER A 160 -25.59 -2.04 19.59
C SER A 160 -27.07 -1.69 19.33
N LEU A 161 -27.61 -2.09 18.18
CA LEU A 161 -29.02 -1.91 17.82
C LEU A 161 -29.94 -2.78 18.70
N ILE A 162 -29.62 -4.07 18.85
CA ILE A 162 -30.42 -5.01 19.66
C ILE A 162 -30.47 -4.59 21.13
N THR A 163 -29.34 -4.15 21.67
CA THR A 163 -29.22 -3.82 23.10
C THR A 163 -29.87 -2.49 23.48
N ASN A 164 -30.44 -1.73 22.52
CA ASN A 164 -31.02 -0.39 22.70
C ASN A 164 -30.09 0.57 23.46
N ILE A 165 -28.79 0.29 23.47
CA ILE A 165 -27.80 1.22 23.96
C ILE A 165 -27.78 2.31 22.91
N LYS A 166 -28.27 3.52 23.25
CA LYS A 166 -28.18 4.69 22.37
C LYS A 166 -26.73 4.78 21.90
N SER A 167 -26.48 4.37 20.66
CA SER A 167 -25.23 4.67 20.00
C SER A 167 -25.12 6.18 20.10
N ARG A 168 -24.09 6.69 20.78
CA ARG A 168 -23.85 8.14 20.88
C ARG A 168 -23.37 8.63 19.52
N THR A 169 -24.19 8.49 18.50
CA THR A 169 -24.08 9.20 17.23
C THR A 169 -24.56 10.61 17.50
N ILE A 170 -23.67 11.46 17.98
CA ILE A 170 -23.82 12.89 17.73
C ILE A 170 -23.52 13.03 16.23
N ASN A 171 -24.57 13.06 15.40
CA ASN A 171 -24.52 13.39 13.98
C ASN A 171 -23.75 12.41 13.07
N GLY A 172 -23.88 11.10 13.27
CA GLY A 172 -23.34 10.10 12.33
C GLY A 172 -21.80 9.99 12.27
N GLN A 173 -21.08 10.62 13.19
CA GLN A 173 -19.63 10.40 13.33
C GLN A 173 -19.36 9.12 14.12
N LEU A 174 -18.64 8.19 13.48
CA LEU A 174 -18.16 6.94 14.05
C LEU A 174 -17.39 7.18 15.36
N TYR A 175 -17.60 6.28 16.31
CA TYR A 175 -16.82 6.05 17.52
C TYR A 175 -15.35 6.53 17.47
N GLY A 176 -14.92 7.38 18.42
CA GLY A 176 -13.53 7.88 18.49
C GLY A 176 -12.48 6.75 18.57
N PHE A 177 -11.21 7.06 18.28
CA PHE A 177 -10.15 6.05 18.11
C PHE A 177 -10.02 5.02 19.26
N HIS A 178 -10.12 5.46 20.52
CA HIS A 178 -10.12 4.58 21.71
C HIS A 178 -11.52 4.30 22.26
N TYR A 179 -12.54 4.28 21.40
CA TYR A 179 -13.89 3.97 21.84
C TYR A 179 -13.95 2.56 22.42
N GLN A 180 -14.56 2.46 23.60
CA GLN A 180 -14.81 1.19 24.26
C GLN A 180 -16.25 0.75 24.03
N ASP A 181 -16.42 -0.32 23.26
CA ASP A 181 -17.72 -0.96 23.12
C ASP A 181 -18.04 -1.75 24.39
N LYS A 182 -19.15 -1.38 25.05
CA LYS A 182 -19.64 -2.01 26.28
C LYS A 182 -20.14 -3.44 26.08
N ASN A 183 -20.50 -3.79 24.85
CA ASN A 183 -21.03 -5.11 24.50
C ASN A 183 -19.93 -6.09 24.09
N PHE A 184 -18.70 -5.61 23.91
CA PHE A 184 -17.55 -6.46 23.61
C PHE A 184 -17.03 -7.15 24.87
N ILE A 185 -16.72 -8.43 24.75
CA ILE A 185 -15.94 -9.18 25.73
C ILE A 185 -14.63 -9.59 25.06
N ASP A 186 -13.50 -9.32 25.72
CA ASP A 186 -12.19 -9.77 25.26
C ASP A 186 -12.06 -11.30 25.36
N ILE A 187 -11.28 -11.92 24.47
CA ILE A 187 -11.19 -13.39 24.37
C ILE A 187 -10.83 -14.03 25.69
N VAL A 188 -9.82 -13.50 26.39
CA VAL A 188 -9.37 -14.08 27.65
C VAL A 188 -10.45 -13.96 28.74
N ASP A 189 -11.28 -12.91 28.72
CA ASP A 189 -12.39 -12.75 29.68
C ASP A 189 -13.53 -13.71 29.32
N ALA A 190 -13.80 -13.90 28.03
CA ALA A 190 -14.80 -14.85 27.56
C ALA A 190 -14.40 -16.30 27.93
N GLN A 191 -13.11 -16.63 27.91
CA GLN A 191 -12.59 -17.92 28.34
C GLN A 191 -12.68 -18.12 29.85
N GLU A 192 -12.32 -17.11 30.64
CA GLU A 192 -12.46 -17.14 32.10
C GLU A 192 -13.93 -17.31 32.54
N LEU A 193 -14.87 -16.76 31.76
CA LEU A 193 -16.32 -16.92 31.95
C LEU A 193 -16.88 -18.24 31.37
N GLY A 194 -16.06 -19.10 30.79
CA GLY A 194 -16.50 -20.37 30.19
C GLY A 194 -17.33 -20.21 28.91
N LEU A 195 -17.32 -19.03 28.28
CA LEU A 195 -18.04 -18.75 27.03
C LEU A 195 -17.26 -19.20 25.78
N LEU A 196 -15.94 -19.37 25.91
CA LEU A 196 -15.03 -19.87 24.88
C LEU A 196 -14.17 -21.01 25.42
N PRO A 197 -13.73 -21.96 24.58
CA PRO A 197 -12.84 -23.04 24.98
C PRO A 197 -11.48 -22.47 25.38
N SER A 198 -10.94 -22.98 26.50
CA SER A 198 -9.62 -22.63 27.03
C SER A 198 -8.61 -23.79 26.89
N ASN A 199 -8.87 -24.73 25.98
CA ASN A 199 -8.01 -25.90 25.76
C ASN A 199 -6.72 -25.48 25.04
N TYR A 200 -5.80 -24.89 25.79
CA TYR A 200 -4.48 -24.52 25.30
C TYR A 200 -3.52 -25.69 25.41
N PRO A 201 -2.64 -25.90 24.41
CA PRO A 201 -1.53 -26.81 24.59
C PRO A 201 -0.70 -26.34 25.80
N THR A 202 -0.37 -27.28 26.69
CA THR A 202 0.39 -27.05 27.94
C THR A 202 1.80 -26.50 27.70
N GLN A 203 2.26 -26.48 26.45
CA GLN A 203 3.56 -25.94 26.05
C GLN A 203 3.37 -24.96 24.89
N PHE A 204 3.95 -23.76 25.02
CA PHE A 204 4.08 -22.84 23.89
C PHE A 204 5.01 -23.48 22.84
N PRO A 205 4.60 -23.58 21.57
CA PRO A 205 5.45 -24.15 20.54
C PRO A 205 6.73 -23.32 20.38
N ALA A 206 7.90 -23.95 20.52
CA ALA A 206 9.21 -23.28 20.34
C ALA A 206 9.30 -22.52 18.99
N LYS A 207 8.63 -23.04 17.95
CA LYS A 207 8.55 -22.44 16.60
C LYS A 207 7.84 -21.08 16.57
N THR A 208 6.81 -20.89 17.41
CA THR A 208 6.11 -19.59 17.56
C THR A 208 6.97 -18.58 18.34
N MET A 209 7.89 -19.04 19.19
CA MET A 209 8.80 -18.16 19.93
C MET A 209 9.97 -17.66 19.07
N ALA A 210 10.47 -18.49 18.15
CA ALA A 210 11.49 -18.09 17.19
C ALA A 210 10.99 -17.01 16.21
N GLY A 211 9.74 -17.12 15.74
CA GLY A 211 9.09 -16.14 14.87
C GLY A 211 8.75 -14.81 15.55
N LEU A 212 8.80 -14.75 16.89
CA LEU A 212 8.51 -13.55 17.69
C LEU A 212 9.78 -12.77 18.11
N GLY A 213 10.94 -13.11 17.51
CA GLY A 213 12.21 -12.44 17.75
C GLY A 213 12.96 -12.89 19.00
N ARG A 214 12.65 -14.06 19.59
CA ARG A 214 13.32 -14.59 20.79
C ARG A 214 14.09 -15.89 20.49
N GLN A 215 15.34 -15.97 20.96
CA GLN A 215 16.07 -17.24 21.03
C GLN A 215 15.40 -18.18 22.04
N GLU A 216 15.31 -19.46 21.67
CA GLU A 216 14.51 -20.53 22.28
C GLU A 216 14.70 -20.77 23.79
N HIS A 217 15.73 -20.21 24.44
CA HIS A 217 16.23 -20.69 25.74
C HIS A 217 15.83 -19.88 26.99
N SER A 218 14.96 -18.86 26.93
CA SER A 218 14.78 -17.94 28.08
C SER A 218 13.34 -17.60 28.50
N THR A 219 12.32 -18.26 27.95
CA THR A 219 10.92 -17.80 28.03
C THR A 219 10.03 -18.57 29.01
N GLU A 220 10.44 -19.74 29.48
CA GLU A 220 9.53 -20.64 30.21
C GLU A 220 9.11 -20.10 31.59
N ASP A 221 9.85 -19.15 32.18
CA ASP A 221 9.58 -18.62 33.53
C ASP A 221 8.91 -17.24 33.59
N LEU A 222 8.54 -16.63 32.45
CA LEU A 222 7.91 -15.31 32.44
C LEU A 222 6.37 -15.41 32.47
N PRO A 223 5.65 -14.43 33.04
CA PRO A 223 4.20 -14.37 32.96
C PRO A 223 3.70 -13.86 31.59
N PRO A 224 2.44 -14.16 31.22
CA PRO A 224 1.83 -13.63 30.00
C PRO A 224 1.69 -12.11 30.10
N CYS A 225 1.86 -11.42 28.98
CA CYS A 225 1.66 -9.97 28.95
C CYS A 225 0.22 -9.60 29.32
N LYS A 226 0.01 -8.49 30.05
CA LYS A 226 -1.35 -7.97 30.33
C LYS A 226 -1.99 -7.31 29.12
N LYS A 227 -1.17 -6.60 28.33
CA LYS A 227 -1.54 -6.00 27.06
C LYS A 227 -0.37 -6.14 26.10
N SER A 228 -0.66 -6.52 24.86
CA SER A 228 0.35 -6.62 23.82
C SER A 228 -0.16 -6.12 22.48
N LEU A 229 0.79 -5.82 21.60
CA LEU A 229 0.59 -5.56 20.19
C LEU A 229 1.59 -6.42 19.43
N THR A 230 1.09 -7.33 18.60
CA THR A 230 1.91 -8.16 17.72
C THR A 230 1.77 -7.66 16.29
N PHE A 231 2.89 -7.31 15.66
CA PHE A 231 2.92 -6.93 14.25
C PHE A 231 3.29 -8.15 13.39
N VAL A 232 2.37 -8.62 12.55
CA VAL A 232 2.58 -9.70 11.59
C VAL A 232 3.09 -9.11 10.28
N LEU A 233 4.29 -9.50 9.87
CA LEU A 233 4.94 -9.01 8.65
C LEU A 233 4.35 -9.61 7.36
N GLU A 234 3.62 -10.73 7.46
CA GLU A 234 2.93 -11.34 6.33
C GLU A 234 1.92 -10.36 5.69
N SER A 235 1.99 -10.25 4.36
CA SER A 235 1.13 -9.37 3.57
C SER A 235 0.92 -9.92 2.16
N ASP A 236 -0.25 -9.63 1.59
CA ASP A 236 -0.56 -9.92 0.18
C ASP A 236 0.16 -8.94 -0.78
N ASP A 237 0.51 -7.76 -0.28
CA ASP A 237 1.34 -6.79 -0.99
C ASP A 237 2.84 -7.15 -0.83
N ALA A 238 3.59 -7.05 -1.91
CA ALA A 238 5.04 -7.21 -1.91
C ALA A 238 5.78 -5.95 -1.42
N GLY A 239 5.08 -4.85 -1.13
CA GLY A 239 5.68 -3.57 -0.73
C GLY A 239 6.47 -3.62 0.58
N PHE A 240 7.81 -3.70 0.51
CA PHE A 240 8.67 -3.63 1.72
C PHE A 240 8.47 -2.32 2.50
N GLY A 241 8.38 -1.19 1.78
CA GLY A 241 8.18 0.13 2.41
C GLY A 241 6.86 0.24 3.17
N VAL A 242 5.78 -0.37 2.68
CA VAL A 242 4.47 -0.43 3.36
C VAL A 242 4.60 -1.18 4.67
N ALA A 243 5.27 -2.34 4.65
CA ALA A 243 5.53 -3.14 5.85
C ALA A 243 6.35 -2.34 6.89
N LEU A 244 7.41 -1.63 6.47
CA LEU A 244 8.21 -0.80 7.39
C LEU A 244 7.42 0.37 7.98
N MET A 245 6.65 1.10 7.16
CA MET A 245 5.84 2.22 7.63
C MET A 245 4.85 1.74 8.70
N GLY A 246 4.16 0.63 8.42
CA GLY A 246 3.25 0.01 9.36
C GLY A 246 3.93 -0.48 10.63
N LEU A 247 5.08 -1.16 10.50
CA LEU A 247 5.85 -1.68 11.62
C LEU A 247 6.27 -0.55 12.57
N TRP A 248 6.81 0.54 12.01
CA TRP A 248 7.25 1.70 12.81
C TRP A 248 6.06 2.40 13.48
N MET A 249 4.94 2.53 12.77
CA MET A 249 3.72 3.13 13.32
C MET A 249 3.15 2.27 14.45
N ALA A 250 3.05 0.96 14.25
CA ALA A 250 2.55 0.01 15.22
C ALA A 250 3.42 -0.02 16.48
N TYR A 251 4.75 0.05 16.34
CA TYR A 251 5.66 0.15 17.49
C TYR A 251 5.48 1.47 18.25
N GLY A 252 5.41 2.60 17.53
CA GLY A 252 5.15 3.91 18.13
C GLY A 252 3.84 3.90 18.93
N LEU A 253 2.77 3.36 18.33
CA LEU A 253 1.47 3.22 18.97
C LEU A 253 1.52 2.29 20.18
N ALA A 254 2.19 1.14 20.07
CA ALA A 254 2.36 0.21 21.19
C ALA A 254 3.05 0.88 22.39
N LYS A 255 4.10 1.68 22.12
CA LYS A 255 4.81 2.42 23.17
C LYS A 255 3.93 3.50 23.81
N GLU A 256 3.16 4.23 23.00
CA GLU A 256 2.21 5.25 23.48
C GLU A 256 1.11 4.64 24.37
N GLU A 257 0.62 3.45 24.02
CA GLU A 257 -0.42 2.74 24.78
C GLU A 257 0.12 1.86 25.92
N GLY A 258 1.44 1.76 26.07
CA GLY A 258 2.08 0.90 27.07
C GLY A 258 1.86 -0.60 26.83
N ARG A 259 1.77 -1.03 25.57
CA ARG A 259 1.64 -2.43 25.15
C ARG A 259 3.01 -3.08 24.96
N ALA A 260 3.14 -4.34 25.38
CA ALA A 260 4.29 -5.16 24.99
C ALA A 260 4.27 -5.39 23.47
N PHE A 261 5.39 -5.15 22.80
CA PHE A 261 5.48 -5.24 21.34
C PHE A 261 6.18 -6.51 20.88
N PHE A 262 5.64 -7.16 19.86
CA PHE A 262 6.22 -8.35 19.24
C PHE A 262 6.15 -8.25 17.71
N ILE A 263 7.10 -8.87 17.01
CA ILE A 263 7.12 -8.95 15.54
C ILE A 263 6.98 -10.41 15.17
N ASP A 264 6.00 -10.76 14.35
CA ASP A 264 5.86 -12.11 13.78
C ASP A 264 6.37 -12.11 12.33
N ASP A 265 7.46 -12.84 12.08
CA ASP A 265 8.09 -12.98 10.76
C ASP A 265 7.93 -14.37 10.14
N SER A 266 7.03 -15.21 10.68
CA SER A 266 6.93 -16.65 10.35
C SER A 266 6.74 -16.93 8.85
N ASN A 267 5.91 -16.12 8.18
CA ASN A 267 5.54 -16.26 6.76
C ASN A 267 5.90 -15.01 5.94
N TRP A 268 6.89 -14.24 6.39
CA TRP A 268 7.23 -13.01 5.67
C TRP A 268 7.92 -13.32 4.34
N ALA A 269 7.43 -12.71 3.25
CA ALA A 269 7.90 -12.99 1.89
C ALA A 269 9.36 -12.62 1.63
N TYR A 270 9.95 -11.82 2.52
CA TYR A 270 11.35 -11.41 2.52
C TYR A 270 12.22 -12.23 3.48
N GLY A 271 11.72 -13.36 4.02
CA GLY A 271 12.47 -14.19 4.97
C GLY A 271 12.30 -13.70 6.41
N LYS A 272 13.38 -13.68 7.19
CA LYS A 272 13.32 -13.31 8.61
C LYS A 272 13.65 -11.84 8.86
N TYR A 273 13.03 -11.24 9.86
CA TYR A 273 13.32 -9.88 10.31
C TYR A 273 14.79 -9.72 10.70
N THR A 274 15.34 -10.72 11.41
CA THR A 274 16.73 -10.71 11.88
C THR A 274 17.77 -10.85 10.76
N THR A 275 17.35 -11.18 9.54
CA THR A 275 18.22 -11.19 8.35
C THR A 275 18.70 -9.79 7.98
N TYR A 276 17.90 -8.77 8.31
CA TYR A 276 18.15 -7.36 7.97
C TYR A 276 18.45 -6.50 9.18
N PHE A 277 17.81 -6.80 10.30
CA PHE A 277 17.81 -5.96 11.48
C PHE A 277 18.28 -6.70 12.73
N LYS A 278 18.71 -5.94 13.74
CA LYS A 278 18.93 -6.48 15.08
C LYS A 278 17.58 -6.81 15.71
N ALA A 279 17.57 -7.82 16.59
CA ALA A 279 16.38 -8.20 17.32
C ALA A 279 15.76 -6.98 18.05
N PRO A 280 14.43 -6.84 18.04
CA PRO A 280 13.76 -5.71 18.69
C PRO A 280 13.96 -5.76 20.21
N PRO A 281 13.80 -4.62 20.92
CA PRO A 281 13.84 -4.63 22.38
C PRO A 281 12.73 -5.53 22.93
N LEU A 282 13.14 -6.56 23.69
CA LEU A 282 12.22 -7.58 24.20
C LEU A 282 11.46 -7.07 25.45
N PRO A 283 10.15 -7.33 25.54
CA PRO A 283 9.38 -7.04 26.75
C PRO A 283 9.69 -8.06 27.86
N THR A 284 9.34 -7.70 29.11
CA THR A 284 9.54 -8.53 30.30
C THR A 284 8.50 -9.65 30.48
N CYS A 285 7.67 -9.90 29.46
CA CYS A 285 6.59 -10.88 29.48
C CYS A 285 6.61 -11.71 28.20
N HIS A 286 6.01 -12.91 28.23
CA HIS A 286 5.88 -13.71 27.02
C HIS A 286 4.61 -13.31 26.24
N PRO A 287 4.63 -13.49 24.91
CA PRO A 287 3.48 -13.16 24.08
C PRO A 287 2.31 -14.12 24.34
N PRO A 288 1.05 -13.67 24.23
CA PRO A 288 -0.15 -14.51 24.39
C PRO A 288 -0.24 -15.54 23.26
N PHE A 289 -1.12 -16.55 23.37
CA PHE A 289 -1.34 -17.51 22.28
C PHE A 289 -1.92 -16.84 21.03
N MET A 290 -1.73 -17.45 19.85
CA MET A 290 -2.24 -16.89 18.59
C MET A 290 -3.75 -16.71 18.59
N SER A 291 -4.50 -17.65 19.18
CA SER A 291 -5.96 -17.55 19.30
C SER A 291 -6.44 -16.42 20.22
N GLN A 292 -5.56 -15.81 21.03
CA GLN A 292 -5.88 -14.67 21.88
C GLN A 292 -5.56 -13.32 21.22
N ARG A 293 -4.86 -13.32 20.08
CA ARG A 293 -4.44 -12.11 19.36
C ARG A 293 -5.45 -11.79 18.27
N ILE A 294 -6.05 -10.60 18.31
CA ILE A 294 -7.09 -10.20 17.34
C ILE A 294 -6.82 -8.86 16.70
N PRO A 295 -7.18 -8.67 15.42
CA PRO A 295 -6.94 -7.42 14.71
C PRO A 295 -7.95 -6.32 15.06
N CYS A 296 -9.18 -6.71 15.43
CA CYS A 296 -10.26 -5.81 15.79
C CYS A 296 -11.08 -6.43 16.94
N PRO A 297 -11.62 -5.62 17.89
CA PRO A 297 -11.57 -4.16 17.98
C PRO A 297 -10.27 -3.63 18.64
N LEU A 298 -9.98 -2.33 18.48
CA LEU A 298 -8.79 -1.67 19.04
C LEU A 298 -8.68 -1.73 20.58
N GLN A 299 -9.81 -1.93 21.28
CA GLN A 299 -9.83 -2.06 22.73
C GLN A 299 -9.35 -3.43 23.25
N ALA A 300 -9.12 -4.41 22.37
CA ALA A 300 -8.67 -5.75 22.78
C ALA A 300 -7.33 -5.70 23.55
N ARG A 301 -7.15 -6.62 24.51
CA ARG A 301 -5.91 -6.73 25.31
C ARG A 301 -4.71 -7.07 24.45
N HIS A 302 -4.90 -7.94 23.47
CA HIS A 302 -3.85 -8.44 22.60
C HIS A 302 -4.18 -8.11 21.15
N LEU A 303 -3.63 -6.99 20.68
CA LEU A 303 -3.87 -6.52 19.32
C LEU A 303 -2.93 -7.22 18.34
N LEU A 304 -3.46 -7.55 17.18
CA LEU A 304 -2.71 -8.03 16.04
C LEU A 304 -2.75 -6.99 14.93
N VAL A 305 -1.59 -6.67 14.34
CA VAL A 305 -1.48 -5.67 13.29
C VAL A 305 -0.76 -6.30 12.11
N SER A 306 -1.39 -6.28 10.95
CA SER A 306 -0.79 -6.67 9.67
C SER A 306 -1.03 -5.56 8.64
N PRO A 307 -0.24 -5.46 7.55
CA PRO A 307 -0.57 -4.60 6.41
C PRO A 307 -2.02 -4.71 5.93
N SER A 308 -2.63 -5.90 5.99
CA SER A 308 -4.04 -6.07 5.62
C SER A 308 -5.02 -5.35 6.53
N THR A 309 -4.62 -5.01 7.77
CA THR A 309 -5.48 -4.40 8.79
C THR A 309 -5.34 -2.88 8.92
N PHE A 310 -4.41 -2.26 8.17
CA PHE A 310 -4.10 -0.82 8.30
C PHE A 310 -5.31 0.08 8.07
N ARG A 311 -6.22 -0.29 7.17
CA ARG A 311 -7.44 0.49 6.89
C ARG A 311 -8.34 0.63 8.12
N TRP A 312 -8.38 -0.36 9.00
CA TRP A 312 -9.18 -0.32 10.23
C TRP A 312 -8.43 0.32 11.39
N MET A 313 -7.13 0.06 11.50
CA MET A 313 -6.29 0.59 12.57
C MET A 313 -5.90 2.06 12.37
N PHE A 314 -5.36 2.42 11.20
CA PHE A 314 -4.88 3.78 10.89
C PHE A 314 -5.92 4.54 10.08
N ASN A 315 -7.15 4.56 10.59
CA ASN A 315 -8.31 5.16 9.93
C ASN A 315 -8.44 6.67 10.25
N LYS A 316 -9.53 7.29 9.79
CA LYS A 316 -9.82 8.70 10.06
C LYS A 316 -9.85 9.04 11.55
N ASN A 317 -10.34 8.13 12.39
CA ASN A 317 -10.45 8.35 13.84
C ASN A 317 -9.05 8.38 14.48
N PHE A 318 -8.12 7.55 14.00
CA PHE A 318 -6.70 7.64 14.36
C PHE A 318 -6.15 9.03 14.04
N SER A 319 -6.34 9.51 12.81
CA SER A 319 -5.88 10.83 12.39
C SER A 319 -6.48 11.93 13.25
N GLU A 320 -7.79 11.91 13.52
CA GLU A 320 -8.46 12.89 14.38
C GLU A 320 -7.96 12.89 15.84
N ARG A 321 -7.43 11.76 16.33
CA ARG A 321 -6.90 11.59 17.69
C ARG A 321 -5.46 12.07 17.84
N PHE A 322 -4.62 11.78 16.83
CA PHE A 322 -3.18 12.05 16.88
C PHE A 322 -2.77 13.31 16.13
N GLU A 323 -3.60 13.86 15.24
CA GLU A 323 -3.30 15.15 14.63
C GLU A 323 -3.48 16.31 15.63
N SER A 324 -2.57 17.27 15.54
CA SER A 324 -2.66 18.50 16.33
C SER A 324 -3.79 19.40 15.82
N ARG A 325 -4.91 19.46 16.55
CA ARG A 325 -6.10 20.27 16.18
C ARG A 325 -5.84 21.77 16.03
N HIS A 326 -4.82 22.29 16.71
CA HIS A 326 -4.48 23.72 16.73
C HIS A 326 -3.39 24.12 15.71
N LYS A 327 -2.95 23.18 14.86
CA LYS A 327 -1.93 23.42 13.84
C LYS A 327 -2.56 23.33 12.45
N THR A 328 -1.85 23.82 11.43
CA THR A 328 -2.31 23.83 10.04
C THR A 328 -1.29 23.14 9.13
N GLY A 329 -1.76 22.62 7.99
CA GLY A 329 -0.89 21.94 7.02
C GLY A 329 -0.14 20.75 7.63
N VAL A 330 1.11 20.58 7.21
CA VAL A 330 1.99 19.49 7.67
C VAL A 330 2.18 19.45 9.19
N ASP A 331 2.18 20.59 9.88
CA ASP A 331 2.43 20.65 11.34
C ASP A 331 1.39 19.87 12.15
N ARG A 332 0.19 19.64 11.60
CA ARG A 332 -0.82 18.77 12.22
C ARG A 332 -0.32 17.35 12.41
N GLN A 333 0.51 16.87 11.50
CA GLN A 333 1.02 15.50 11.43
C GLN A 333 2.22 15.25 12.37
N LYS A 334 2.74 16.28 13.06
CA LYS A 334 3.92 16.15 13.93
C LYS A 334 3.83 15.00 14.95
N PRO A 335 2.70 14.77 15.63
CA PRO A 335 2.63 13.66 16.59
C PRO A 335 2.66 12.29 15.90
N ILE A 336 1.99 12.15 14.75
CA ILE A 336 2.01 10.91 13.96
C ILE A 336 3.42 10.63 13.42
N PHE A 337 4.10 11.68 12.94
CA PHE A 337 5.50 11.60 12.56
C PHE A 337 6.39 11.17 13.74
N SER A 338 6.11 11.65 14.95
CA SER A 338 6.85 11.26 16.16
C SER A 338 6.68 9.78 16.52
N LEU A 339 5.48 9.21 16.31
CA LEU A 339 5.25 7.77 16.49
C LEU A 339 6.12 6.96 15.52
N LEU A 340 6.12 7.32 14.24
CA LEU A 340 6.96 6.70 13.22
C LEU A 340 8.45 6.83 13.53
N ARG A 341 8.87 8.02 13.98
CA ARG A 341 10.26 8.29 14.34
C ARG A 341 10.72 7.38 15.47
N THR A 342 9.85 7.19 16.47
CA THR A 342 10.11 6.27 17.59
C THR A 342 10.27 4.84 17.11
N GLY A 343 9.42 4.38 16.18
CA GLY A 343 9.55 3.06 15.55
C GLY A 343 10.86 2.90 14.77
N TYR A 344 11.18 3.87 13.92
CA TYR A 344 12.44 3.90 13.16
C TYR A 344 13.66 3.76 14.08
N GLU A 345 13.77 4.58 15.12
CA GLU A 345 14.96 4.60 15.99
C GLU A 345 15.19 3.31 16.77
N ASN A 346 14.12 2.56 17.09
CA ASN A 346 14.21 1.35 17.89
C ASN A 346 14.25 0.07 17.04
N LEU A 347 13.67 0.08 15.83
CA LEU A 347 13.54 -1.12 15.00
C LEU A 347 14.50 -1.12 13.80
N PHE A 348 14.85 0.04 13.24
CA PHE A 348 15.72 0.12 12.07
C PHE A 348 17.21 0.10 12.45
N LEU A 349 17.62 -0.95 13.14
CA LEU A 349 19.02 -1.20 13.49
C LEU A 349 19.56 -2.28 12.56
N LEU A 350 20.40 -1.91 11.59
CA LEU A 350 20.94 -2.86 10.62
C LEU A 350 21.68 -4.03 11.31
N SER A 351 21.57 -5.23 10.72
CA SER A 351 22.35 -6.41 11.08
C SER A 351 23.85 -6.09 11.08
N ASP A 352 24.65 -6.82 11.85
CA ASP A 352 26.07 -6.48 11.98
C ASP A 352 26.83 -6.58 10.64
N THR A 353 26.43 -7.52 9.78
CA THR A 353 26.98 -7.67 8.42
C THR A 353 26.62 -6.48 7.53
N ASP A 354 25.34 -6.11 7.48
CA ASP A 354 24.85 -5.04 6.62
C ASP A 354 25.30 -3.66 7.11
N ASN A 355 25.41 -3.49 8.44
CA ASN A 355 25.95 -2.28 9.06
C ASN A 355 27.44 -2.08 8.73
N ALA A 356 28.24 -3.14 8.68
CA ALA A 356 29.64 -3.05 8.26
C ALA A 356 29.76 -2.57 6.80
N PHE A 357 28.94 -3.13 5.91
CA PHE A 357 28.86 -2.67 4.53
C PHE A 357 28.40 -1.21 4.43
N TYR A 358 27.32 -0.86 5.13
CA TYR A 358 26.79 0.51 5.19
C TYR A 358 27.86 1.51 5.62
N ARG A 359 28.57 1.24 6.73
CA ARG A 359 29.65 2.13 7.23
C ARG A 359 30.75 2.30 6.19
N LYS A 360 31.20 1.21 5.55
CA LYS A 360 32.19 1.26 4.47
C LYS A 360 31.70 2.14 3.31
N ARG A 361 30.44 1.97 2.92
CA ARG A 361 29.84 2.75 1.83
C ARG A 361 29.75 4.24 2.16
N ILE A 362 29.30 4.59 3.37
CA ILE A 362 29.25 5.98 3.82
C ILE A 362 30.63 6.63 3.85
N MET A 363 31.66 5.91 4.30
CA MET A 363 33.04 6.41 4.26
C MET A 363 33.47 6.72 2.82
N GLN A 364 33.27 5.78 1.87
CA GLN A 364 33.57 6.01 0.45
C GLN A 364 32.79 7.19 -0.16
N LEU A 365 31.54 7.38 0.28
CA LEU A 365 30.71 8.49 -0.17
C LEU A 365 31.20 9.83 0.38
N ARG A 366 31.92 9.82 1.52
CA ARG A 366 32.46 11.00 2.20
C ARG A 366 33.90 11.35 1.83
N THR A 367 34.71 10.39 1.36
CA THR A 367 36.15 10.59 1.08
C THR A 367 36.45 11.76 0.14
N ASP A 368 35.54 12.08 -0.79
CA ASP A 368 35.71 13.15 -1.78
C ASP A 368 34.94 14.43 -1.44
N ARG A 369 34.30 14.52 -0.26
CA ARG A 369 33.35 15.60 0.04
C ARG A 369 33.99 16.72 0.87
N GLN A 370 33.76 17.94 0.40
CA GLN A 370 33.87 19.17 1.21
C GLN A 370 32.51 19.89 1.33
N GLY A 371 31.48 19.42 0.62
CA GLY A 371 30.17 20.08 0.51
C GLY A 371 28.98 19.23 0.95
N VAL A 372 27.80 19.69 0.54
CA VAL A 372 26.49 19.14 0.91
C VAL A 372 26.23 17.84 0.17
N GLN A 373 25.65 16.86 0.88
CA GLN A 373 25.19 15.60 0.31
C GLN A 373 23.67 15.59 0.15
N VAL A 374 23.18 15.44 -1.08
CA VAL A 374 21.75 15.33 -1.37
C VAL A 374 21.42 13.93 -1.87
N GLY A 375 20.47 13.28 -1.20
CA GLY A 375 19.90 12.01 -1.62
C GLY A 375 18.72 12.23 -2.56
N ILE A 376 18.61 11.42 -3.60
CA ILE A 376 17.48 11.40 -4.52
C ILE A 376 16.92 9.98 -4.52
N HIS A 377 15.63 9.85 -4.25
CA HIS A 377 14.92 8.59 -4.38
C HIS A 377 13.92 8.68 -5.54
N ILE A 378 14.08 7.79 -6.52
CA ILE A 378 13.25 7.72 -7.72
C ILE A 378 12.49 6.40 -7.66
N ARG A 379 11.17 6.48 -7.68
CA ARG A 379 10.29 5.30 -7.77
C ARG A 379 9.71 5.22 -9.18
N ARG A 380 9.85 4.06 -9.81
CA ARG A 380 9.18 3.68 -11.06
C ARG A 380 8.23 2.51 -10.79
N GLY A 381 8.00 1.63 -11.76
CA GLY A 381 7.29 0.38 -11.58
C GLY A 381 5.78 0.53 -11.44
N ASP A 382 5.19 -0.24 -10.52
CA ASP A 382 3.75 -0.22 -10.24
C ASP A 382 3.25 1.03 -9.48
N CYS A 383 4.15 1.92 -9.04
CA CYS A 383 3.78 3.14 -8.32
C CYS A 383 3.90 4.37 -9.23
N HIS A 384 2.78 5.08 -9.39
CA HIS A 384 2.70 6.30 -10.18
C HIS A 384 2.57 7.57 -9.31
N PRO A 385 3.05 8.72 -9.80
CA PRO A 385 2.87 10.03 -9.15
C PRO A 385 1.40 10.39 -8.91
N LEU A 386 1.13 11.13 -7.83
CA LEU A 386 -0.19 11.68 -7.52
C LEU A 386 -0.51 12.93 -8.36
N GLU A 387 0.52 13.60 -8.88
CA GLU A 387 0.32 14.74 -9.76
C GLU A 387 -0.33 14.32 -11.07
N PHE A 388 -1.50 14.90 -11.37
CA PHE A 388 -2.32 14.55 -12.53
C PHE A 388 -1.55 14.50 -13.86
N GLN A 389 -0.60 15.42 -14.07
CA GLN A 389 0.19 15.47 -15.29
C GLN A 389 1.09 14.22 -15.50
N TYR A 390 1.41 13.50 -14.43
CA TYR A 390 2.25 12.32 -14.44
C TYR A 390 1.53 11.06 -13.94
N GLU A 391 0.22 11.12 -13.66
CA GLU A 391 -0.57 9.98 -13.14
C GLU A 391 -0.45 8.72 -14.01
N ASN A 392 -0.45 8.90 -15.35
CA ASN A 392 -0.30 7.80 -16.31
C ASN A 392 1.14 7.65 -16.83
N SER A 393 2.11 8.28 -16.17
CA SER A 393 3.51 8.23 -16.56
C SER A 393 4.41 8.35 -15.32
N TYR A 394 5.57 8.97 -15.48
CA TYR A 394 6.56 9.08 -14.44
C TYR A 394 7.12 10.49 -14.42
N ILE A 395 7.43 11.00 -13.23
CA ILE A 395 8.09 12.31 -13.09
C ILE A 395 9.44 12.28 -13.84
N PRO A 396 9.69 13.22 -14.76
CA PRO A 396 10.95 13.34 -15.49
C PRO A 396 12.17 13.50 -14.58
N LEU A 397 13.32 12.96 -15.01
CA LEU A 397 14.54 12.89 -14.19
C LEU A 397 15.18 14.26 -13.93
N ASP A 398 15.03 15.19 -14.87
CA ASP A 398 15.45 16.59 -14.79
C ASP A 398 14.76 17.33 -13.64
N VAL A 399 13.49 17.02 -13.35
CA VAL A 399 12.78 17.61 -12.21
C VAL A 399 13.48 17.25 -10.89
N TYR A 400 13.93 16.00 -10.74
CA TYR A 400 14.66 15.57 -9.54
C TYR A 400 16.02 16.27 -9.41
N THR A 401 16.80 16.33 -10.51
CA THR A 401 18.13 16.96 -10.49
C THR A 401 18.04 18.45 -10.25
N GLN A 402 17.08 19.14 -10.89
CA GLN A 402 16.83 20.57 -10.67
C GLN A 402 16.49 20.86 -9.21
N ARG A 403 15.60 20.09 -8.59
CA ARG A 403 15.26 20.28 -7.17
C ARG A 403 16.42 19.96 -6.24
N ALA A 404 17.28 19.01 -6.59
CA ALA A 404 18.49 18.73 -5.84
C ALA A 404 19.47 19.92 -5.91
N GLU A 405 19.67 20.50 -7.09
CA GLU A 405 20.50 21.69 -7.26
C GLU A 405 19.96 22.91 -6.49
N GLU A 406 18.65 23.13 -6.48
CA GLU A 406 18.01 24.17 -5.68
C GLU A 406 18.28 23.98 -4.18
N LEU A 407 18.17 22.74 -3.67
CA LEU A 407 18.49 22.42 -2.28
C LEU A 407 19.96 22.68 -1.98
N VAL A 408 20.87 22.23 -2.84
CA VAL A 408 22.31 22.47 -2.70
C VAL A 408 22.60 23.97 -2.64
N LYS A 409 22.02 24.77 -3.53
CA LYS A 409 22.15 26.25 -3.52
C LYS A 409 21.64 26.84 -2.20
N SER A 410 20.48 26.38 -1.72
CA SER A 410 19.90 26.88 -0.46
C SER A 410 20.75 26.56 0.76
N LEU A 411 21.36 25.38 0.81
CA LEU A 411 22.19 24.91 1.92
C LEU A 411 23.61 25.49 1.87
N THR A 412 24.15 25.67 0.67
CA THR A 412 25.45 26.33 0.48
C THR A 412 25.34 27.83 0.73
N ALA A 413 24.22 28.50 0.41
CA ALA A 413 24.05 29.91 0.76
C ALA A 413 24.07 30.16 2.28
N GLN A 414 23.68 29.17 3.09
CA GLN A 414 23.78 29.21 4.55
C GLN A 414 25.21 28.93 5.07
N SER A 415 26.08 28.35 4.24
CA SER A 415 27.44 27.94 4.60
C SER A 415 28.44 28.74 3.75
N LEU A 416 29.23 29.63 4.35
CA LEU A 416 30.15 30.57 3.67
C LEU A 416 31.23 29.94 2.73
N SER A 417 31.18 28.62 2.50
CA SER A 417 32.10 27.81 1.71
C SER A 417 31.61 27.66 0.25
N GLN A 418 31.87 28.67 -0.59
CA GLN A 418 31.43 28.67 -2.00
C GLN A 418 32.18 27.70 -2.93
N SER A 419 33.25 27.03 -2.47
CA SER A 419 34.09 26.13 -3.29
C SER A 419 33.93 24.64 -2.94
N ALA A 420 32.80 24.28 -2.30
CA ALA A 420 32.61 22.94 -1.78
C ALA A 420 32.08 21.96 -2.85
N LYS A 421 32.77 20.82 -3.05
CA LYS A 421 32.30 19.75 -3.94
C LYS A 421 31.07 19.05 -3.33
N ASN A 422 29.90 19.34 -3.88
CA ASN A 422 28.63 18.72 -3.49
C ASN A 422 28.50 17.32 -4.09
N THR A 423 27.79 16.43 -3.40
CA THR A 423 27.62 15.03 -3.82
C THR A 423 26.15 14.67 -3.88
N THR A 424 25.70 14.21 -5.05
CA THR A 424 24.33 13.70 -5.23
C THR A 424 24.35 12.17 -5.22
N ILE A 425 23.50 11.57 -4.40
CA ILE A 425 23.33 10.12 -4.29
C ILE A 425 21.96 9.75 -4.80
N VAL A 426 21.85 8.72 -5.64
CA VAL A 426 20.57 8.24 -6.18
C VAL A 426 20.32 6.80 -5.74
N ALA A 427 19.09 6.51 -5.33
CA ALA A 427 18.53 5.16 -5.33
C ALA A 427 17.27 5.12 -6.20
N SER A 428 17.17 4.05 -7.00
CA SER A 428 16.08 3.78 -7.94
C SER A 428 15.85 2.28 -8.02
N ASP A 429 14.58 1.90 -8.08
CA ASP A 429 14.12 0.54 -8.35
C ASP A 429 14.21 0.16 -9.83
N ASP A 430 14.38 1.14 -10.71
CA ASP A 430 14.63 0.96 -12.14
C ASP A 430 16.15 1.10 -12.44
N PRO A 431 16.81 0.06 -12.98
CA PRO A 431 18.24 0.11 -13.31
C PRO A 431 18.58 1.08 -14.45
N ASP A 432 17.63 1.38 -15.35
CA ASP A 432 17.88 2.22 -16.52
C ASP A 432 17.99 3.72 -16.15
N VAL A 433 17.46 4.11 -14.99
CA VAL A 433 17.62 5.47 -14.43
C VAL A 433 19.09 5.84 -14.28
N TYR A 434 19.97 4.89 -13.98
CA TYR A 434 21.40 5.16 -13.82
C TYR A 434 22.15 5.32 -15.15
N LEU A 435 21.55 4.91 -16.27
CA LEU A 435 22.11 5.05 -17.62
C LEU A 435 21.69 6.37 -18.28
N ALA A 436 20.67 7.03 -17.74
CA ALA A 436 20.13 8.27 -18.26
C ALA A 436 21.17 9.41 -18.27
N PRO A 437 21.22 10.25 -19.32
CA PRO A 437 22.17 11.37 -19.43
C PRO A 437 22.16 12.31 -18.23
N GLU A 438 20.97 12.57 -17.67
CA GLU A 438 20.72 13.45 -16.53
C GLU A 438 21.38 12.92 -15.23
N MET A 439 21.62 11.60 -15.17
CA MET A 439 22.12 10.91 -13.98
C MET A 439 23.61 10.53 -14.07
N ARG A 440 24.32 10.92 -15.12
CA ARG A 440 25.75 10.54 -15.31
C ARG A 440 26.69 11.02 -14.19
N HIS A 441 26.34 12.11 -13.51
CA HIS A 441 27.17 12.73 -12.46
C HIS A 441 26.77 12.30 -11.04
N VAL A 442 25.77 11.43 -10.90
CA VAL A 442 25.28 10.98 -9.58
C VAL A 442 25.98 9.71 -9.13
N ARG A 443 26.03 9.50 -7.81
CA ARG A 443 26.57 8.27 -7.22
C ARG A 443 25.41 7.35 -6.83
N LYS A 444 25.49 6.06 -7.15
CA LYS A 444 24.51 5.09 -6.64
C LYS A 444 24.56 5.03 -5.11
N ALA A 445 23.43 4.84 -4.43
CA ALA A 445 23.38 4.66 -2.98
C ALA A 445 24.17 3.41 -2.55
N GLN A 446 23.78 2.22 -3.01
CA GLN A 446 24.64 1.03 -2.93
C GLN A 446 24.99 0.45 -4.30
N SER A 447 26.06 -0.34 -4.33
CA SER A 447 26.52 -1.07 -5.52
C SER A 447 26.82 -2.55 -5.21
N TYR A 448 26.36 -3.03 -4.06
CA TYR A 448 26.59 -4.39 -3.58
C TYR A 448 25.60 -5.37 -4.21
N ILE A 449 24.34 -4.94 -4.34
CA ILE A 449 23.27 -5.71 -4.95
C ILE A 449 22.72 -4.82 -6.07
N SER A 450 23.11 -5.09 -7.31
CA SER A 450 22.56 -4.41 -8.48
C SER A 450 21.53 -5.31 -9.14
N LEU A 451 20.33 -4.79 -9.33
CA LEU A 451 19.39 -5.34 -10.29
C LEU A 451 20.01 -5.20 -11.69
N ILE A 452 19.92 -6.26 -12.50
CA ILE A 452 20.50 -6.31 -13.85
C ILE A 452 19.40 -5.97 -14.86
N SER A 453 19.66 -5.02 -15.76
CA SER A 453 18.72 -4.65 -16.82
C SER A 453 18.69 -5.72 -17.92
N LYS A 454 17.57 -5.80 -18.65
CA LYS A 454 17.45 -6.74 -19.77
C LYS A 454 18.45 -6.47 -20.89
N SER A 455 18.79 -5.19 -21.13
CA SER A 455 19.78 -4.78 -22.12
C SER A 455 21.19 -5.26 -21.77
N THR A 456 21.58 -5.21 -20.49
CA THR A 456 22.88 -5.75 -20.03
C THR A 456 22.90 -7.27 -20.02
N LEU A 457 21.78 -7.92 -19.69
CA LEU A 457 21.65 -9.38 -19.75
C LEU A 457 21.69 -9.91 -21.20
N GLY A 458 21.05 -9.19 -22.13
CA GLY A 458 21.10 -9.49 -23.56
C GLY A 458 22.50 -9.33 -24.16
N ALA A 459 23.27 -8.32 -23.71
CA ALA A 459 24.66 -8.14 -24.11
C ALA A 459 25.60 -9.22 -23.51
N ALA A 460 25.33 -9.68 -22.28
CA ALA A 460 26.11 -10.73 -21.62
C ALA A 460 25.83 -12.15 -22.18
N SER A 461 24.64 -12.37 -22.75
CA SER A 461 24.20 -13.68 -23.27
C SER A 461 24.68 -13.98 -24.69
N ALA A 462 25.69 -13.27 -25.20
CA ALA A 462 26.23 -13.43 -26.56
C ALA A 462 27.10 -14.72 -26.76
N THR A 463 26.83 -15.80 -26.02
CA THR A 463 27.37 -17.14 -26.30
C THR A 463 26.27 -18.05 -26.87
N PRO A 464 26.43 -18.60 -28.08
CA PRO A 464 25.35 -19.28 -28.79
C PRO A 464 25.29 -20.77 -28.42
N ARG A 465 24.97 -21.12 -27.18
CA ARG A 465 24.55 -22.49 -26.81
C ARG A 465 23.60 -22.45 -25.61
N GLN A 466 22.31 -22.42 -25.96
CA GLN A 466 21.07 -22.56 -25.19
C GLN A 466 20.18 -21.35 -25.46
N PRO A 467 18.91 -21.54 -25.85
CA PRO A 467 17.95 -20.44 -25.83
C PRO A 467 17.82 -20.04 -24.36
N VAL A 468 18.51 -18.97 -23.97
CA VAL A 468 18.30 -18.35 -22.67
C VAL A 468 16.87 -17.84 -22.70
N ASP A 469 15.99 -18.60 -22.04
CA ASP A 469 14.56 -18.38 -21.96
C ASP A 469 14.27 -16.91 -21.67
N THR A 470 13.34 -16.34 -22.43
CA THR A 470 12.95 -14.93 -22.44
C THR A 470 13.14 -14.22 -21.10
N ASN A 471 14.30 -13.57 -20.98
CA ASN A 471 14.77 -12.87 -19.80
C ASN A 471 13.71 -11.96 -19.19
N SER A 472 13.18 -12.36 -18.03
CA SER A 472 12.40 -11.53 -17.10
C SER A 472 13.35 -10.55 -16.39
N GLY A 473 13.91 -9.61 -17.15
CA GLY A 473 14.72 -8.53 -16.58
C GLY A 473 13.86 -7.61 -15.73
N TRP A 474 14.46 -7.03 -14.68
CA TRP A 474 13.84 -6.02 -13.84
C TRP A 474 13.82 -4.69 -14.63
N GLU A 475 12.85 -4.55 -15.54
CA GLU A 475 12.72 -3.40 -16.45
C GLU A 475 11.57 -2.49 -16.01
N GLY A 476 11.81 -1.18 -15.99
CA GLY A 476 10.77 -0.18 -15.69
C GLY A 476 10.40 -0.04 -14.22
N GLY A 477 11.11 -0.71 -13.30
CA GLY A 477 10.97 -0.56 -11.85
C GLY A 477 10.46 -1.82 -11.12
N PHE A 478 10.09 -1.66 -9.86
CA PHE A 478 9.54 -2.73 -9.03
C PHE A 478 8.04 -2.94 -9.33
N PHE A 479 7.66 -4.19 -9.56
CA PHE A 479 6.28 -4.62 -9.74
C PHE A 479 5.95 -5.76 -8.79
N ASN A 480 4.85 -5.63 -8.05
CA ASN A 480 4.37 -6.64 -7.10
C ASN A 480 4.26 -8.05 -7.74
N GLY A 481 3.67 -8.16 -8.94
CA GLY A 481 3.54 -9.44 -9.66
C GLY A 481 4.88 -10.11 -10.04
N LEU A 482 5.91 -9.31 -10.36
CA LEU A 482 7.24 -9.82 -10.67
C LEU A 482 7.94 -10.34 -9.41
N PHE A 483 7.75 -9.67 -8.28
CA PHE A 483 8.30 -10.11 -7.00
C PHE A 483 7.78 -11.51 -6.60
N TRP A 484 6.47 -11.74 -6.75
CA TRP A 484 5.89 -13.04 -6.44
C TRP A 484 6.28 -14.13 -7.43
N SER A 485 6.65 -13.78 -8.66
CA SER A 485 7.13 -14.76 -9.65
C SER A 485 8.61 -15.11 -9.52
N LEU A 486 9.38 -14.41 -8.67
CA LEU A 486 10.80 -14.73 -8.42
C LEU A 486 10.97 -16.18 -7.97
N GLY A 487 11.87 -16.90 -8.66
CA GLY A 487 12.19 -18.30 -8.38
C GLY A 487 11.14 -19.31 -8.84
N SER A 488 10.03 -18.88 -9.47
CA SER A 488 9.08 -19.79 -10.11
C SER A 488 9.69 -20.38 -11.39
N PRO A 489 9.70 -21.71 -11.57
CA PRO A 489 10.04 -22.30 -12.86
C PRO A 489 8.90 -21.97 -13.81
N PHE A 490 9.10 -21.02 -14.72
CA PHE A 490 8.13 -20.68 -15.77
C PHE A 490 7.93 -21.82 -16.79
N SER A 491 8.66 -22.92 -16.65
CA SER A 491 8.67 -24.05 -17.58
C SER A 491 7.76 -25.18 -17.07
N ARG A 492 6.44 -25.00 -17.16
CA ARG A 492 5.58 -26.17 -17.41
C ARG A 492 5.49 -26.34 -18.93
N PRO A 493 6.22 -27.26 -19.57
CA PRO A 493 5.78 -27.74 -20.86
C PRO A 493 4.36 -28.26 -20.68
N ARG A 494 3.42 -27.82 -21.54
CA ARG A 494 2.08 -28.39 -21.60
C ARG A 494 2.22 -29.91 -21.57
N ARG A 495 1.59 -30.59 -20.60
CA ARG A 495 1.30 -32.02 -20.77
C ARG A 495 0.56 -32.14 -22.10
N SER A 496 1.02 -33.06 -22.95
CA SER A 496 0.46 -33.38 -24.26
C SER A 496 -1.05 -33.60 -24.25
N ASP A 497 -1.63 -33.85 -23.07
CA ASP A 497 -3.05 -34.17 -22.86
C ASP A 497 -3.86 -33.05 -22.17
N SER A 498 -3.37 -31.80 -22.17
CA SER A 498 -4.14 -30.67 -21.65
C SER A 498 -5.14 -30.18 -22.71
N PRO A 499 -6.46 -30.19 -22.46
CA PRO A 499 -7.43 -29.73 -23.46
C PRO A 499 -7.24 -28.24 -23.77
N PRO A 500 -7.37 -27.82 -25.04
CA PRO A 500 -7.25 -26.42 -25.42
C PRO A 500 -8.40 -25.59 -24.81
N PRO A 501 -8.15 -24.32 -24.43
CA PRO A 501 -9.18 -23.45 -23.86
C PRO A 501 -10.29 -23.19 -24.88
N SER A 502 -11.53 -23.46 -24.45
CA SER A 502 -12.73 -23.42 -25.28
C SER A 502 -13.17 -22.00 -25.63
N LYS A 503 -13.09 -21.60 -26.91
CA LYS A 503 -13.96 -20.57 -27.51
C LYS A 503 -14.24 -20.87 -29.01
N TYR A 504 -15.40 -21.50 -29.26
CA TYR A 504 -16.27 -21.48 -30.46
C TYR A 504 -15.76 -22.00 -31.84
N PRO A 505 -16.68 -22.37 -32.76
CA PRO A 505 -17.31 -23.68 -32.89
C PRO A 505 -16.70 -24.46 -34.08
N THR A 506 -16.55 -25.78 -33.97
CA THR A 506 -16.12 -26.59 -35.13
C THR A 506 -17.19 -27.63 -35.46
N SER A 507 -17.72 -27.46 -36.67
CA SER A 507 -18.48 -28.42 -37.44
C SER A 507 -17.82 -29.80 -37.50
N LEU A 508 -18.64 -30.84 -37.41
CA LEU A 508 -18.51 -32.20 -37.96
C LEU A 508 -17.07 -32.72 -38.22
N SER A 509 -16.67 -33.75 -37.48
CA SER A 509 -16.76 -35.12 -37.98
C SER A 509 -16.21 -36.14 -36.97
N SER A 510 -16.89 -37.28 -36.98
CA SER A 510 -16.75 -38.51 -36.23
C SER A 510 -15.44 -39.28 -36.42
N SER A 511 -14.94 -39.95 -35.37
CA SER A 511 -14.79 -41.43 -35.37
C SER A 511 -14.18 -41.96 -34.05
N SER A 512 -14.84 -43.00 -33.50
CA SER A 512 -14.33 -44.17 -32.73
C SER A 512 -13.12 -43.97 -31.80
N GLY A 513 -13.17 -44.20 -30.49
CA GLY A 513 -13.75 -45.36 -29.78
C GLY A 513 -12.63 -46.33 -29.40
N THR A 514 -12.39 -46.55 -28.11
CA THR A 514 -12.21 -47.85 -27.43
C THR A 514 -11.69 -47.64 -26.00
N THR A 515 -12.47 -48.15 -25.06
CA THR A 515 -12.26 -48.34 -23.60
C THR A 515 -11.26 -49.44 -23.28
N HIS A 516 -10.48 -49.29 -22.20
CA HIS A 516 -10.22 -50.39 -21.25
C HIS A 516 -9.83 -49.86 -19.84
N PRO A 517 -10.43 -50.39 -18.75
CA PRO A 517 -10.08 -50.08 -17.35
C PRO A 517 -9.26 -51.22 -16.73
N LEU A 518 -8.39 -50.92 -15.75
CA LEU A 518 -7.80 -51.86 -14.77
C LEU A 518 -7.20 -51.01 -13.62
N SER A 519 -7.87 -50.94 -12.46
CA SER A 519 -7.71 -51.81 -11.27
C SER A 519 -6.68 -51.27 -10.30
N GLY A 520 -7.14 -50.93 -9.09
CA GLY A 520 -6.30 -50.50 -7.98
C GLY A 520 -5.48 -51.62 -7.37
N GLN A 521 -4.38 -51.23 -6.74
CA GLN A 521 -3.71 -51.97 -5.68
C GLN A 521 -3.06 -50.98 -4.71
N SER A 522 -3.13 -51.37 -3.44
CA SER A 522 -2.80 -50.68 -2.21
C SER A 522 -1.31 -50.63 -1.88
N ALA A 523 -0.95 -49.60 -1.10
CA ALA A 523 0.02 -49.57 0.01
C ALA A 523 1.40 -50.22 -0.21
N ASP A 524 2.42 -49.37 -0.39
CA ASP A 524 3.58 -49.23 0.52
C ASP A 524 4.61 -48.37 -0.21
N THR A 525 4.85 -47.15 0.27
CA THR A 525 6.01 -46.36 -0.19
C THR A 525 6.57 -45.59 0.99
N SER A 526 7.71 -46.10 1.42
CA SER A 526 8.66 -45.46 2.31
C SER A 526 8.97 -44.03 1.86
N THR A 527 9.09 -43.19 2.88
CA THR A 527 9.33 -41.75 2.88
C THR A 527 10.63 -41.37 2.17
N PHE A 528 10.55 -41.09 0.88
CA PHE A 528 11.49 -40.20 0.19
C PHE A 528 10.64 -39.15 -0.56
N PRO A 529 10.85 -37.84 -0.36
CA PRO A 529 10.17 -36.84 -1.16
C PRO A 529 10.50 -37.12 -2.62
N SER A 530 9.49 -37.11 -3.48
CA SER A 530 9.69 -37.32 -4.92
C SER A 530 10.66 -36.25 -5.47
N ASP A 531 11.42 -36.55 -6.52
CA ASP A 531 12.35 -35.58 -7.13
C ASP A 531 11.63 -34.26 -7.49
N ASP A 532 10.34 -34.33 -7.82
CA ASP A 532 9.47 -33.17 -8.09
C ASP A 532 9.21 -32.33 -6.82
N ASP A 533 8.96 -32.96 -5.67
CA ASP A 533 8.79 -32.25 -4.38
C ASP A 533 10.10 -31.61 -3.93
N GLN A 534 11.23 -32.30 -4.13
CA GLN A 534 12.55 -31.77 -3.78
C GLN A 534 12.93 -30.59 -4.69
N LEU A 535 12.61 -30.66 -5.99
CA LEU A 535 12.81 -29.55 -6.93
C LEU A 535 11.92 -28.35 -6.57
N HIS A 536 10.67 -28.58 -6.16
CA HIS A 536 9.76 -27.54 -5.70
C HIS A 536 10.24 -26.85 -4.42
N LEU A 537 10.72 -27.62 -3.44
CA LEU A 537 11.30 -27.09 -2.20
C LEU A 537 12.57 -26.28 -2.47
N GLN A 538 13.47 -26.77 -3.32
CA GLN A 538 14.67 -26.04 -3.73
C GLN A 538 14.33 -24.76 -4.52
N SER A 539 13.31 -24.81 -5.37
CA SER A 539 12.79 -23.65 -6.09
C SER A 539 12.23 -22.60 -5.13
N LEU A 540 11.53 -23.01 -4.07
CA LEU A 540 11.02 -22.12 -3.03
C LEU A 540 12.14 -21.50 -2.18
N ASP A 541 13.15 -22.28 -1.79
CA ASP A 541 14.31 -21.76 -1.05
C ASP A 541 15.13 -20.76 -1.89
N ASN A 542 15.31 -21.06 -3.17
CA ASN A 542 15.96 -20.14 -4.11
C ASN A 542 15.13 -18.87 -4.33
N ALA A 543 13.80 -18.99 -4.42
CA ALA A 543 12.90 -17.85 -4.49
C ALA A 543 13.02 -16.95 -3.26
N LEU A 544 13.00 -17.54 -2.06
CA LEU A 544 13.17 -16.81 -0.80
C LEU A 544 14.51 -16.10 -0.73
N ARG A 545 15.61 -16.76 -1.12
CA ARG A 545 16.93 -16.11 -1.18
C ARG A 545 16.97 -14.93 -2.13
N LEU A 546 16.35 -15.03 -3.31
CA LEU A 546 16.27 -13.93 -4.27
C LEU A 546 15.47 -12.75 -3.70
N ARG A 547 14.31 -13.02 -3.10
CA ARG A 547 13.51 -12.00 -2.41
C ARG A 547 14.28 -11.39 -1.24
N GLU A 548 15.05 -12.19 -0.52
CA GLU A 548 15.91 -11.70 0.56
C GLU A 548 16.92 -10.66 0.07
N PHE A 549 17.58 -10.93 -1.06
CA PHE A 549 18.51 -9.98 -1.70
C PHE A 549 17.83 -8.68 -2.13
N VAL A 550 16.61 -8.76 -2.68
CA VAL A 550 15.83 -7.58 -3.09
C VAL A 550 15.50 -6.72 -1.87
N GLY A 551 15.04 -7.34 -0.79
CA GLY A 551 14.82 -6.65 0.48
C GLY A 551 16.10 -6.01 1.03
N ARG A 552 17.23 -6.73 0.99
CA ARG A 552 18.52 -6.21 1.49
C ARG A 552 18.99 -4.99 0.68
N ALA A 553 18.85 -5.04 -0.64
CA ALA A 553 19.17 -3.91 -1.51
C ALA A 553 18.36 -2.67 -1.13
N TYR A 554 17.04 -2.83 -0.99
CA TYR A 554 16.12 -1.77 -0.59
C TYR A 554 16.51 -1.14 0.76
N ILE A 555 16.82 -1.97 1.77
CA ILE A 555 17.22 -1.50 3.10
C ILE A 555 18.52 -0.71 3.08
N LEU A 556 19.52 -1.18 2.34
CA LEU A 556 20.80 -0.50 2.21
C LEU A 556 20.66 0.83 1.46
N ASP A 557 19.86 0.86 0.39
CA ASP A 557 19.54 2.11 -0.33
C ASP A 557 18.85 3.11 0.60
N LEU A 558 17.86 2.67 1.37
CA LEU A 558 17.15 3.51 2.35
C LEU A 558 18.09 4.05 3.43
N ALA A 559 18.96 3.22 4.00
CA ALA A 559 19.94 3.61 5.01
C ALA A 559 20.98 4.61 4.46
N VAL A 560 21.49 4.38 3.26
CA VAL A 560 22.47 5.28 2.62
C VAL A 560 21.83 6.62 2.31
N LEU A 561 20.67 6.64 1.66
CA LEU A 561 19.96 7.89 1.36
C LEU A 561 19.59 8.65 2.63
N GLY A 562 19.14 7.95 3.67
CA GLY A 562 18.81 8.53 4.98
C GLY A 562 19.98 9.20 5.70
N SER A 563 21.22 8.89 5.31
CA SER A 563 22.43 9.55 5.84
C SER A 563 22.75 10.90 5.21
N SER A 564 22.03 11.28 4.15
CA SER A 564 22.25 12.52 3.39
C SER A 564 21.87 13.78 4.19
N ASP A 565 22.37 14.93 3.77
CA ASP A 565 22.06 16.22 4.39
C ASP A 565 20.64 16.70 4.05
N ALA A 566 20.16 16.36 2.86
CA ALA A 566 18.81 16.62 2.35
C ALA A 566 18.36 15.53 1.37
N ILE A 567 17.06 15.45 1.09
CA ILE A 567 16.44 14.41 0.25
C ILE A 567 15.44 15.01 -0.74
N VAL A 568 15.47 14.54 -1.98
CA VAL A 568 14.48 14.80 -3.03
C VAL A 568 13.79 13.51 -3.43
N CYS A 569 12.46 13.47 -3.42
CA CYS A 569 11.70 12.29 -3.81
C CYS A 569 10.23 12.61 -4.12
N GLY A 570 9.49 11.66 -4.71
CA GLY A 570 8.03 11.78 -4.93
C GLY A 570 7.21 11.18 -3.78
N VAL A 571 6.28 11.95 -3.21
CA VAL A 571 5.51 11.57 -2.00
C VAL A 571 4.57 10.37 -2.20
N SER A 572 4.16 10.07 -3.43
CA SER A 572 3.45 8.83 -3.77
C SER A 572 4.15 7.58 -3.23
N SER A 573 5.50 7.58 -3.27
CA SER A 573 6.29 6.49 -2.74
C SER A 573 6.33 6.49 -1.21
N VAL A 574 5.96 5.36 -0.60
CA VAL A 574 6.15 5.13 0.85
C VAL A 574 7.60 5.35 1.25
N THR A 575 8.57 4.94 0.42
CA THR A 575 10.00 5.15 0.66
C THR A 575 10.35 6.63 0.80
N CYS A 576 9.75 7.51 -0.01
CA CYS A 576 9.94 8.95 0.11
C CYS A 576 9.46 9.47 1.47
N ARG A 577 8.30 9.00 1.93
CA ARG A 577 7.76 9.34 3.25
C ARG A 577 8.63 8.80 4.39
N LEU A 578 9.14 7.57 4.28
CA LEU A 578 10.07 6.97 5.25
C LEU A 578 11.38 7.78 5.34
N LEU A 579 11.94 8.20 4.20
CA LEU A 579 13.12 9.06 4.16
C LEU A 579 12.91 10.39 4.89
N GLY A 580 11.71 10.96 4.82
CA GLY A 580 11.31 12.11 5.64
C GLY A 580 11.41 11.80 7.14
N VAL A 581 10.89 10.66 7.59
CA VAL A 581 10.99 10.18 8.99
C VAL A 581 12.44 9.97 9.40
N ILE A 582 13.27 9.38 8.54
CA ILE A 582 14.70 9.11 8.79
C ILE A 582 15.52 10.40 8.93
N LEU A 583 15.21 11.44 8.14
CA LEU A 583 15.82 12.76 8.31
C LEU A 583 15.44 13.43 9.64
N GLY A 584 14.24 13.14 10.15
CA GLY A 584 13.69 13.71 11.38
C GLY A 584 12.96 15.05 11.13
N TRP A 585 12.03 15.38 12.02
CA TRP A 585 11.08 16.50 11.83
C TRP A 585 11.77 17.85 11.56
N GLU A 586 12.75 18.19 12.40
CA GLU A 586 13.42 19.49 12.36
C GLU A 586 14.17 19.70 11.04
N ARG A 587 14.85 18.66 10.54
CA ARG A 587 15.57 18.74 9.27
C ARG A 587 14.63 18.61 8.08
N ALA A 588 13.76 17.60 8.07
CA ALA A 588 12.89 17.29 6.94
C ALA A 588 11.88 18.43 6.70
N ILE A 589 11.12 18.79 7.73
CA ILE A 589 9.99 19.73 7.64
C ILE A 589 10.42 21.13 8.06
N GLY A 590 11.01 21.27 9.25
CA GLY A 590 11.38 22.58 9.82
C GLY A 590 12.37 23.36 8.94
N GLN A 591 13.43 22.68 8.47
CA GLN A 591 14.46 23.24 7.60
C GLN A 591 14.21 22.96 6.11
N LYS A 592 13.07 22.34 5.75
CA LYS A 592 12.69 22.00 4.37
C LYS A 592 13.75 21.20 3.61
N ARG A 593 14.50 20.32 4.30
CA ARG A 593 15.52 19.46 3.69
C ARG A 593 14.96 18.16 3.12
N TRP A 594 13.66 17.92 3.27
CA TRP A 594 12.94 16.90 2.51
C TRP A 594 12.07 17.60 1.47
N LYS A 595 12.30 17.32 0.19
CA LYS A 595 11.65 18.02 -0.93
C LYS A 595 10.86 17.05 -1.79
N ASN A 596 9.55 17.25 -1.79
CA ASN A 596 8.63 16.56 -2.69
C ASN A 596 8.73 17.13 -4.13
N VAL A 597 8.71 16.24 -5.12
CA VAL A 597 8.57 16.56 -6.55
C VAL A 597 7.22 16.13 -7.15
N ASP A 598 6.38 15.45 -6.38
CA ASP A 598 5.10 14.90 -6.80
C ASP A 598 3.94 15.78 -6.32
N GLY A 599 3.63 16.81 -7.11
CA GLY A 599 2.55 17.76 -6.83
C GLY A 599 2.77 18.65 -5.61
N PRO A 600 1.73 19.41 -5.18
CA PRO A 600 1.80 20.39 -4.10
C PRO A 600 1.63 19.75 -2.70
N LEU A 601 1.65 18.43 -2.60
CA LEU A 601 1.37 17.71 -1.36
C LEU A 601 2.56 17.80 -0.39
N ASP A 602 2.25 18.08 0.87
CA ASP A 602 3.17 17.96 1.99
C ASP A 602 3.32 16.50 2.46
N TRP A 603 4.22 16.28 3.42
CA TRP A 603 4.35 14.97 4.06
C TRP A 603 3.04 14.54 4.73
N GLN A 604 2.61 13.31 4.45
CA GLN A 604 1.43 12.68 5.04
C GLN A 604 1.75 11.25 5.44
N SER A 605 1.19 10.78 6.57
CA SER A 605 1.49 9.45 7.09
C SER A 605 0.84 8.32 6.29
N PHE A 606 -0.44 8.46 5.93
CA PHE A 606 -1.26 7.36 5.42
C PHE A 606 -1.86 7.68 4.05
N ILE A 607 -1.09 7.37 3.01
CA ILE A 607 -1.59 7.12 1.66
C ILE A 607 -1.39 5.62 1.46
N TRP A 608 -2.38 4.83 1.86
CA TRP A 608 -2.36 3.36 1.78
C TRP A 608 -3.04 2.90 0.50
#